data_AF-A0A532EJH0-F1
#
_entry.id   AF-A0A532EJH0-F1
#
_cell.length_a   1.000
_cell.length_b   1.000
_cell.length_c   1.000
_cell.angle_alpha   90.00
_cell.angle_beta   90.00
_cell.angle_gamma   90.00
#
_symmetry.space_group_name_H-M   'P 1'
#
loop_
_entity.id
_entity.type
_entity.pdbx_description
1 polymer ?
#
loop_
_entity_poly.entity_id
_entity_poly.type
_entity_poly.pdbx_seq_one_letter_code
_entity_poly.pdbx_strand_id
1 'polypeptide(L)'
;MAKLKIFDNNNTNVNVPSKQGYINVATGVINDFTNFESESDKKKSDLLQQYAGNNHIIYQLTRNPETNVPIDSNNCKVYIVPDGRKKPGVTFGKHNIVLPEMESDDPPLDTGYLSEHVKAISELYGAGTSPEVDQACKFLFGLMLLTRCR
;
A
#
# COMPACT_ATOMS: atom_id res chain seq x y z
N MET A 1 -1.02 13.19 2.94
CA MET A 1 -0.80 11.86 2.30
C MET A 1 -2.14 11.19 2.15
N ALA A 2 -2.51 10.88 0.90
CA ALA A 2 -3.71 10.13 0.61
C ALA A 2 -3.40 8.64 0.83
N LYS A 3 -4.19 7.97 1.67
CA LYS A 3 -4.08 6.52 1.84
C LYS A 3 -4.80 5.87 0.67
N LEU A 4 -4.09 5.13 -0.18
CA LEU A 4 -4.73 4.34 -1.23
C LEU A 4 -5.24 3.02 -0.66
N LYS A 5 -6.46 2.65 -1.04
CA LYS A 5 -7.16 1.46 -0.54
C LYS A 5 -7.82 0.69 -1.65
N ILE A 6 -7.82 -0.63 -1.54
CA ILE A 6 -8.63 -1.51 -2.39
C ILE A 6 -9.57 -2.28 -1.47
N PHE A 7 -10.87 -2.12 -1.68
CA PHE A 7 -11.88 -2.78 -0.86
C PHE A 7 -12.31 -4.09 -1.51
N ASP A 8 -12.59 -5.09 -0.68
CA ASP A 8 -13.17 -6.33 -1.16
C ASP A 8 -14.52 -6.05 -1.84
N ASN A 9 -14.74 -6.67 -3.01
CA ASN A 9 -15.89 -6.41 -3.88
C ASN A 9 -16.16 -4.92 -4.18
N ASN A 10 -15.13 -4.06 -4.11
CA ASN A 10 -15.24 -2.60 -4.26
C ASN A 10 -16.20 -1.93 -3.26
N ASN A 11 -16.45 -2.57 -2.11
CA ASN A 11 -17.37 -2.06 -1.10
C ASN A 11 -16.64 -1.16 -0.09
N THR A 12 -16.74 0.15 -0.31
CA THR A 12 -16.11 1.18 0.53
C THR A 12 -16.67 1.28 1.95
N ASN A 13 -17.80 0.63 2.26
CA ASN A 13 -18.48 0.73 3.55
C ASN A 13 -17.95 -0.24 4.62
N VAL A 14 -17.29 -1.34 4.24
CA VAL A 14 -16.92 -2.43 5.15
C VAL A 14 -15.45 -2.43 5.57
N ASN A 15 -14.62 -1.55 5.00
CA ASN A 15 -13.18 -1.42 5.30
C ASN A 15 -12.39 -2.75 5.31
N VAL A 16 -12.89 -3.76 4.57
CA VAL A 16 -12.24 -5.05 4.35
C VAL A 16 -11.32 -4.93 3.12
N PRO A 17 -10.03 -5.26 3.23
CA PRO A 17 -9.10 -5.14 2.11
C PRO A 17 -9.30 -6.25 1.07
N SER A 18 -9.23 -5.90 -0.22
CA SER A 18 -9.26 -6.90 -1.30
C SER A 18 -7.95 -7.67 -1.39
N LYS A 19 -7.93 -8.91 -0.90
CA LYS A 19 -6.76 -9.81 -0.99
C LYS A 19 -6.20 -9.87 -2.41
N GLN A 20 -7.05 -10.18 -3.39
CA GLN A 20 -6.66 -10.34 -4.78
C GLN A 20 -6.21 -9.01 -5.42
N GLY A 21 -6.91 -7.90 -5.12
CA GLY A 21 -6.56 -6.59 -5.67
C GLY A 21 -5.16 -6.14 -5.26
N TYR A 22 -4.82 -6.27 -3.98
CA TYR A 22 -3.48 -5.94 -3.48
C TYR A 22 -2.39 -6.87 -4.05
N ILE A 23 -2.65 -8.17 -4.16
CA ILE A 23 -1.72 -9.14 -4.78
C ILE A 23 -1.50 -8.82 -6.26
N ASN A 24 -2.56 -8.47 -6.99
CA ASN A 24 -2.49 -8.13 -8.42
C ASN A 24 -1.62 -6.89 -8.65
N VAL A 25 -1.87 -5.82 -7.88
CA VAL A 25 -1.06 -4.59 -7.94
C VAL A 25 0.41 -4.89 -7.68
N ALA A 26 0.71 -5.62 -6.60
CA ALA A 26 2.08 -6.00 -6.26
C ALA A 26 2.74 -6.79 -7.39
N THR A 27 2.04 -7.79 -7.92
CA THR A 27 2.54 -8.65 -9.01
C THR A 27 2.78 -7.84 -10.28
N GLY A 28 1.85 -6.96 -10.66
CA GLY A 28 1.99 -6.10 -11.83
C GLY A 28 3.20 -5.17 -11.73
N VAL A 29 3.35 -4.48 -10.59
CA VAL A 29 4.50 -3.60 -10.37
C VAL A 29 5.82 -4.36 -10.34
N ILE A 30 5.88 -5.55 -9.72
CA ILE A 30 7.10 -6.36 -9.69
C ILE A 30 7.48 -6.82 -11.11
N ASN A 31 6.51 -7.26 -11.91
CA ASN A 31 6.77 -7.81 -13.23
C ASN A 31 7.05 -6.74 -14.29
N ASP A 32 6.49 -5.53 -14.12
CA ASP A 32 6.55 -4.42 -15.08
C ASP A 32 7.25 -3.19 -14.50
N PHE A 33 8.18 -3.40 -13.54
CA PHE A 33 8.79 -2.33 -12.77
C PHE A 33 9.47 -1.27 -13.65
N THR A 34 10.20 -1.68 -14.69
CA THR A 34 10.92 -0.77 -15.60
C THR A 34 9.96 0.19 -16.31
N ASN A 35 8.81 -0.30 -16.77
CA ASN A 35 7.79 0.53 -17.41
C ASN A 35 7.12 1.44 -16.37
N PHE A 36 6.73 0.86 -15.22
CA PHE A 36 6.13 1.60 -14.12
C PHE A 36 7.02 2.75 -13.62
N GLU A 37 8.34 2.53 -13.54
CA GLU A 37 9.31 3.54 -13.11
C GLU A 37 9.48 4.67 -14.13
N SER A 38 9.57 4.33 -15.41
CA SER A 38 9.82 5.28 -16.49
C SER A 38 8.61 6.14 -16.88
N GLU A 39 7.40 5.71 -16.48
CA GLU A 39 6.18 6.45 -16.72
C GLU A 39 6.07 7.73 -15.84
N SER A 40 5.28 8.70 -16.31
CA SER A 40 5.00 9.94 -15.58
C SER A 40 4.22 9.70 -14.29
N ASP A 41 4.44 10.53 -13.28
CA ASP A 41 3.80 10.36 -11.95
C ASP A 41 2.27 10.37 -11.99
N LYS A 42 1.68 11.05 -12.98
CA LYS A 42 0.23 11.00 -13.24
C LYS A 42 -0.20 9.65 -13.79
N LYS A 43 0.52 9.13 -14.80
CA LYS A 43 0.17 7.89 -15.48
C LYS A 43 0.46 6.63 -14.68
N LYS A 44 1.36 6.71 -13.69
CA LYS A 44 1.55 5.64 -12.70
C LYS A 44 0.26 5.29 -11.95
N SER A 45 -0.65 6.24 -11.70
CA SER A 45 -1.95 5.93 -11.07
C SER A 45 -2.86 5.09 -11.97
N ASP A 46 -2.91 5.40 -13.27
CA ASP A 46 -3.62 4.60 -14.28
C ASP A 46 -3.02 3.18 -14.36
N LEU A 47 -1.68 3.06 -14.32
CA LEU A 47 -0.98 1.76 -14.31
C LEU A 47 -1.30 0.94 -13.05
N LEU A 48 -1.28 1.56 -11.87
CA LEU A 48 -1.69 0.88 -10.63
C LEU A 48 -3.12 0.34 -10.74
N GLN A 49 -4.04 1.17 -11.26
CA GLN A 49 -5.44 0.79 -11.45
C GLN A 49 -5.59 -0.34 -12.49
N GLN A 50 -4.77 -0.35 -13.54
CA GLN A 50 -4.70 -1.44 -14.51
C GLN A 50 -4.17 -2.72 -13.88
N TYR A 51 -3.09 -2.65 -13.09
CA TYR A 51 -2.52 -3.82 -12.42
C TYR A 51 -3.46 -4.43 -11.38
N ALA A 52 -4.31 -3.62 -10.72
CA ALA A 52 -5.33 -4.15 -9.82
C ALA A 52 -6.30 -5.11 -10.53
N GLY A 53 -6.52 -4.91 -11.84
CA GLY A 53 -7.42 -5.69 -12.67
C GLY A 53 -8.85 -5.13 -12.68
N ASN A 54 -9.63 -5.50 -13.70
CA ASN A 54 -10.94 -4.89 -14.00
C ASN A 54 -12.00 -5.03 -12.89
N ASN A 55 -11.82 -5.99 -11.97
CA ASN A 55 -12.75 -6.24 -10.87
C ASN A 55 -12.39 -5.48 -9.58
N HIS A 56 -11.29 -4.73 -9.57
CA HIS A 56 -10.77 -4.08 -8.37
C HIS A 56 -10.51 -2.60 -8.61
N ILE A 57 -11.08 -1.74 -7.78
CA ILE A 57 -10.93 -0.29 -7.85
C ILE A 57 -10.00 0.16 -6.72
N ILE A 58 -8.99 0.95 -7.05
CA ILE A 58 -8.12 1.62 -6.09
C ILE A 58 -8.74 2.98 -5.77
N TYR A 59 -8.97 3.24 -4.49
CA TYR A 59 -9.54 4.48 -3.99
C TYR A 59 -8.49 5.28 -3.24
N GLN A 60 -8.54 6.60 -3.37
CA GLN A 60 -7.90 7.53 -2.46
C GLN A 60 -8.91 8.08 -1.46
N LEU A 61 -8.50 8.19 -0.20
CA LEU A 61 -9.28 8.89 0.83
C LEU A 61 -9.00 10.41 0.75
N THR A 62 -10.02 11.20 0.38
CA THR A 62 -9.96 12.66 0.41
C THR A 62 -10.00 13.19 1.84
N ARG A 63 -9.50 14.41 2.09
CA ARG A 63 -9.44 14.98 3.45
C ARG A 63 -10.62 15.88 3.84
N ASN A 64 -11.35 16.46 2.88
CA ASN A 64 -12.45 17.40 3.14
C ASN A 64 -13.42 17.50 1.94
N PRO A 65 -14.60 16.87 1.98
CA PRO A 65 -15.03 15.84 2.94
C PRO A 65 -14.19 14.57 2.84
N GLU A 66 -14.21 13.72 3.87
CA GLU A 66 -13.58 12.39 3.81
C GLU A 66 -14.43 11.45 2.97
N THR A 67 -13.96 11.15 1.75
CA THR A 67 -14.65 10.26 0.81
C THR A 67 -13.64 9.37 0.09
N ASN A 68 -14.02 8.14 -0.19
CA ASN A 68 -13.24 7.24 -1.05
C ASN A 68 -13.54 7.56 -2.51
N VAL A 69 -12.56 8.07 -3.24
CA VAL A 69 -12.67 8.43 -4.67
C VAL A 69 -11.76 7.51 -5.48
N PRO A 70 -12.25 6.87 -6.56
CA PRO A 70 -11.41 6.08 -7.45
C PRO A 70 -10.23 6.91 -7.98
N ILE A 71 -9.04 6.31 -8.06
CA ILE A 71 -7.86 7.02 -8.59
C ILE A 71 -7.86 7.05 -10.11
N ASP A 72 -7.32 8.14 -10.66
CA ASP A 72 -6.94 8.26 -12.06
C ASP A 72 -5.78 9.26 -12.21
N SER A 73 -5.25 9.39 -13.43
CA SER A 73 -4.19 10.33 -13.76
C SER A 73 -4.55 11.81 -13.59
N ASN A 74 -5.82 12.14 -13.34
CA ASN A 74 -6.29 13.51 -13.10
C ASN A 74 -6.29 13.85 -11.61
N ASN A 75 -6.58 12.88 -10.74
CA ASN A 75 -6.84 13.09 -9.33
C ASN A 75 -5.77 12.48 -8.40
N CYS A 76 -4.87 11.66 -8.93
CA CYS A 76 -3.82 10.99 -8.16
C CYS A 76 -2.46 11.11 -8.87
N LYS A 77 -1.40 11.35 -8.10
CA LYS A 77 -0.01 11.31 -8.56
C LYS A 77 0.77 10.35 -7.68
N VAL A 78 1.55 9.48 -8.32
CA VAL A 78 2.34 8.46 -7.64
C VAL A 78 3.81 8.74 -7.90
N TYR A 79 4.55 9.06 -6.84
CA TYR A 79 5.98 9.35 -6.92
C TYR A 79 6.79 8.15 -6.45
N ILE A 80 7.81 7.78 -7.22
CA ILE A 80 8.83 6.82 -6.81
C ILE A 80 10.03 7.61 -6.33
N VAL A 81 10.40 7.41 -5.07
CA VAL A 81 11.63 7.97 -4.51
C VAL A 81 12.57 6.80 -4.27
N PRO A 82 13.77 6.80 -4.87
CA PRO A 82 14.76 5.76 -4.57
C PRO A 82 15.06 5.80 -3.08
N ASP A 83 15.06 4.64 -2.43
CA ASP A 83 15.44 4.55 -1.03
C ASP A 83 16.92 4.89 -0.91
N GLY A 84 17.19 6.15 -0.55
CA GLY A 84 18.54 6.65 -0.42
C GLY A 84 19.23 5.88 0.70
N ARG A 85 20.21 5.04 0.33
CA ARG A 85 21.10 4.41 1.30
C ARG A 85 21.65 5.52 2.22
N LYS A 86 21.36 5.44 3.53
CA LYS A 86 21.82 6.46 4.50
C LYS A 86 23.32 6.67 4.33
N LYS A 87 23.75 7.94 4.20
CA LYS A 87 25.15 8.32 3.98
C LYS A 87 26.05 7.66 5.05
N PRO A 88 27.24 7.13 4.68
CA PRO A 88 28.06 6.28 5.55
C PRO A 88 28.63 6.91 6.85
N GLY A 89 28.22 8.12 7.24
CA GLY A 89 28.78 8.87 8.38
C GLY A 89 27.86 9.04 9.59
N VAL A 90 26.64 8.50 9.58
CA VAL A 90 25.72 8.60 10.73
C VAL A 90 25.88 7.37 11.63
N THR A 91 26.44 7.57 12.82
CA THR A 91 26.66 6.54 13.84
C THR A 91 25.33 5.96 14.28
N PHE A 92 25.19 4.65 14.17
CA PHE A 92 23.97 3.92 14.43
C PHE A 92 23.89 3.44 15.89
N GLY A 93 22.73 3.58 16.53
CA GLY A 93 22.37 2.72 17.65
C GLY A 93 22.17 1.30 17.13
N LYS A 94 22.64 0.27 17.84
CA LYS A 94 22.77 -1.15 17.42
C LYS A 94 21.55 -1.78 16.70
N HIS A 95 20.36 -1.17 16.81
CA HIS A 95 19.11 -1.67 16.21
C HIS A 95 18.46 -0.72 15.20
N ASN A 96 18.98 0.49 14.95
CA ASN A 96 18.54 1.43 13.90
C ASN A 96 17.05 1.72 13.73
N ILE A 97 16.26 1.40 14.74
CA ILE A 97 14.84 1.71 14.82
C ILE A 97 14.71 2.69 15.97
N VAL A 98 14.44 3.94 15.63
CA VAL A 98 13.97 4.94 16.58
C VAL A 98 12.47 5.03 16.33
N LEU A 99 11.66 4.71 17.33
CA LEU A 99 10.25 5.05 17.29
C LEU A 99 10.16 6.57 17.28
N PRO A 100 9.30 7.19 16.45
CA PRO A 100 9.08 8.63 16.53
C PRO A 100 8.80 9.01 17.99
N GLU A 101 9.45 10.06 18.49
CA GLU A 101 9.07 10.63 19.78
C GLU A 101 7.61 11.05 19.66
N MET A 102 6.73 10.43 20.46
CA MET A 102 5.34 10.85 20.55
C MET A 102 5.30 12.16 21.33
N GLU A 103 4.77 13.22 20.74
CA GLU A 103 4.50 14.44 21.48
C GLU A 103 3.36 14.20 22.48
N SER A 104 3.27 14.98 23.56
CA SER A 104 2.27 14.81 24.62
C SER A 104 0.82 14.86 24.13
N ASP A 105 0.64 15.45 22.95
CA ASP A 105 -0.65 15.74 22.34
C ASP A 105 -0.94 14.79 21.16
N ASP A 106 -0.02 13.87 20.85
CA ASP A 106 -0.24 12.87 19.82
C ASP A 106 -1.36 11.90 20.25
N PRO A 107 -2.32 11.60 19.36
CA PRO A 107 -3.34 10.62 19.65
C PRO A 107 -2.67 9.25 19.92
N PRO A 108 -3.30 8.40 20.75
CA PRO A 108 -2.79 7.05 21.01
C PRO A 108 -2.55 6.30 19.70
N LEU A 109 -1.47 5.53 19.62
CA LEU A 109 -1.23 4.62 18.51
C LEU A 109 -2.35 3.57 18.47
N ASP A 110 -3.37 3.84 17.67
CA ASP A 110 -4.46 2.89 17.42
C ASP A 110 -4.00 1.87 16.38
N THR A 111 -3.78 0.62 16.82
CA THR A 111 -3.45 -0.49 15.93
C THR A 111 -4.70 -1.17 15.35
N GLY A 112 -5.91 -0.78 15.76
CA GLY A 112 -7.17 -1.41 15.39
C GLY A 112 -7.41 -1.44 13.88
N TYR A 113 -6.95 -0.42 13.15
CA TYR A 113 -7.05 -0.37 11.70
C TYR A 113 -6.24 -1.49 10.99
N LEU A 114 -5.28 -2.12 11.68
CA LEU A 114 -4.51 -3.25 11.15
C LEU A 114 -5.27 -4.57 11.24
N SER A 115 -6.35 -4.66 12.03
CA SER A 115 -7.05 -5.91 12.31
C SER A 115 -7.50 -6.63 11.03
N GLU A 116 -8.17 -5.93 10.11
CA GLU A 116 -8.65 -6.52 8.85
C GLU A 116 -7.50 -6.94 7.91
N HIS A 117 -6.36 -6.24 7.98
CA HIS A 117 -5.17 -6.59 7.20
C HIS A 117 -4.48 -7.84 7.75
N VAL A 118 -4.41 -7.97 9.08
CA VAL A 118 -3.85 -9.15 9.75
C VAL A 118 -4.71 -10.38 9.52
N LYS A 119 -6.05 -10.25 9.58
CA LYS A 119 -6.98 -11.34 9.22
C LYS A 119 -6.75 -11.81 7.78
N ALA A 120 -6.67 -10.88 6.82
CA ALA A 120 -6.39 -11.19 5.43
C ALA A 120 -5.04 -11.92 5.24
N ILE A 121 -3.98 -11.50 5.94
CA ILE A 121 -2.68 -12.20 5.93
C ILE A 121 -2.81 -13.61 6.48
N SER A 122 -3.49 -13.79 7.61
CA SER A 122 -3.69 -15.11 8.22
C SER A 122 -4.44 -16.06 7.30
N GLU A 123 -5.44 -15.57 6.56
CA GLU A 123 -6.19 -16.35 5.58
C GLU A 123 -5.34 -16.73 4.36
N LEU A 124 -4.48 -15.82 3.89
CA LEU A 124 -3.59 -16.06 2.75
C LEU A 124 -2.43 -16.99 3.09
N TYR A 125 -1.90 -16.89 4.31
CA TYR A 125 -0.78 -17.73 4.77
C TYR A 125 -1.19 -19.20 4.88
N GLY A 126 -2.46 -19.49 5.19
CA GLY A 126 -3.02 -20.83 5.17
C GLY A 126 -2.19 -21.83 5.98
N ALA A 127 -1.71 -22.89 5.33
CA ALA A 127 -0.87 -23.93 5.93
C ALA A 127 0.64 -23.60 5.93
N GLY A 128 1.04 -22.46 5.38
CA GLY A 128 2.44 -22.02 5.29
C GLY A 128 3.21 -22.65 4.14
N THR A 129 2.53 -23.14 3.09
CA THR A 129 3.21 -23.63 1.89
C THR A 129 3.87 -22.48 1.11
N SER A 130 4.90 -22.77 0.32
CA SER A 130 5.62 -21.73 -0.44
C SER A 130 4.71 -20.82 -1.29
N PRO A 131 3.69 -21.33 -2.01
CA PRO A 131 2.75 -20.48 -2.74
C PRO A 131 1.86 -19.60 -1.84
N GLU A 132 1.40 -20.09 -0.70
CA GLU A 132 0.60 -19.33 0.27
C GLU A 132 1.42 -18.22 0.92
N VAL A 133 2.67 -18.53 1.27
CA VAL A 133 3.64 -17.55 1.79
C VAL A 133 3.90 -16.45 0.76
N ASP A 134 4.11 -16.81 -0.51
CA ASP A 134 4.31 -15.85 -1.59
C ASP A 134 3.08 -14.94 -1.79
N GLN A 135 1.86 -15.48 -1.72
CA GLN A 135 0.64 -14.67 -1.77
C GLN A 135 0.52 -13.70 -0.58
N ALA A 136 0.80 -14.16 0.64
CA ALA A 136 0.81 -13.30 1.82
C ALA A 136 1.87 -12.20 1.72
N CYS A 137 3.06 -12.53 1.21
CA CYS A 137 4.14 -11.57 0.94
C CYS A 137 3.73 -10.53 -0.10
N LYS A 138 3.12 -10.95 -1.22
CA LYS A 138 2.62 -10.04 -2.26
C LYS A 138 1.51 -9.14 -1.74
N PHE A 139 0.60 -9.66 -0.94
CA PHE A 139 -0.42 -8.87 -0.27
C PHE A 139 0.20 -7.80 0.64
N LEU A 140 1.15 -8.18 1.50
CA LEU A 140 1.86 -7.25 2.38
C LEU A 140 2.64 -6.19 1.58
N PHE A 141 3.30 -6.58 0.50
CA PHE A 141 4.00 -5.65 -0.40
C PHE A 141 3.04 -4.66 -1.04
N GLY A 142 1.90 -5.13 -1.56
CA GLY A 142 0.84 -4.28 -2.11
C GLY A 142 0.29 -3.28 -1.08
N LEU A 143 0.10 -3.70 0.17
CA LEU A 143 -0.29 -2.80 1.25
C LEU A 143 0.74 -1.71 1.49
N MET A 144 2.03 -2.07 1.59
CA MET A 144 3.11 -1.10 1.78
C MET A 144 3.23 -0.10 0.62
N LEU A 145 3.04 -0.59 -0.62
CA LEU A 145 3.09 0.24 -1.82
C LEU A 145 1.97 1.30 -1.81
N LEU A 146 0.73 0.87 -1.57
CA LEU A 146 -0.46 1.73 -1.66
C LEU A 146 -0.65 2.63 -0.43
N THR A 147 -0.09 2.26 0.72
CA THR A 147 -0.10 3.12 1.92
C THR A 147 0.94 4.24 1.90
N ARG A 148 1.88 4.23 0.93
CA ARG A 148 3.02 5.17 0.85
C ARG A 148 3.00 6.14 -0.33
N CYS A 149 1.85 6.36 -0.99
CA CYS A 149 1.75 7.45 -1.96
C CYS A 149 1.95 8.81 -1.26
N ARG A 150 3.06 9.47 -1.57
CA ARG A 150 3.45 10.78 -1.05
C ARG A 150 2.84 11.90 -1.87
#